data_AF-A0A0R3KGR6-F1
#
_entry.id   AF-A0A0R3KGR6-F1
#
_cell.length_a   1.000
_cell.length_b   1.000
_cell.length_c   1.000
_cell.angle_alpha   90.00
_cell.angle_beta   90.00
_cell.angle_gamma   90.00
#
_symmetry.space_group_name_H-M   'P 1'
#
loop_
_entity.id
_entity.type
_entity.pdbx_description
1 polymer ?
#
loop_
_entity_poly.entity_id
_entity_poly.type
_entity_poly.pdbx_seq_one_letter_code
_entity_poly.pdbx_strand_id
1 'polypeptide(L)'
;MFEAIRTYWAEARRGVVISRQVNNILSRYRRMNDGNKYWVRSAFVTVRDDLENQFGSIGEWPIDRKKTIAGQIMKAAKTAGNNLAAETTRIGANGSALLSLYLEAKALPGAKALEAAEAVEQWLADES
;
A
#
# COMPACT_ATOMS: atom_id res chain seq x y z
N MET A 1 3.11 -29.19 -13.25
CA MET A 1 4.05 -29.13 -12.10
C MET A 1 5.00 -27.94 -12.21
N PHE A 2 5.73 -27.75 -13.31
CA PHE A 2 6.63 -26.59 -13.48
C PHE A 2 5.94 -25.22 -13.49
N GLU A 3 4.74 -25.09 -14.06
CA GLU A 3 3.98 -23.83 -14.05
C GLU A 3 3.56 -23.40 -12.63
N ALA A 4 3.10 -24.34 -11.80
CA ALA A 4 2.74 -24.04 -10.41
C ALA A 4 3.96 -23.56 -9.59
N ILE A 5 5.12 -24.19 -9.79
CA ILE A 5 6.38 -23.78 -9.17
C ILE A 5 6.78 -22.38 -9.66
N ARG A 6 6.72 -22.10 -10.96
CA ARG A 6 7.01 -20.77 -11.51
C ARG A 6 6.12 -19.67 -10.92
N THR A 7 4.82 -19.93 -10.81
CA THR A 7 3.86 -19.01 -10.20
C THR A 7 4.24 -18.74 -8.75
N TYR A 8 4.52 -19.79 -7.96
CA TYR A 8 4.96 -19.66 -6.58
C TYR A 8 6.22 -18.79 -6.44
N TRP A 9 7.25 -19.03 -7.26
CA TRP A 9 8.46 -18.21 -7.26
C TRP A 9 8.21 -16.75 -7.66
N ALA A 10 7.31 -16.51 -8.61
CA ALA A 10 6.94 -15.16 -9.03
C ALA A 10 6.22 -14.40 -7.90
N GLU A 11 5.30 -15.06 -7.20
CA GLU A 11 4.57 -14.50 -6.06
C GLU A 11 5.51 -14.21 -4.88
N ALA A 12 6.42 -15.13 -4.55
CA ALA A 12 7.42 -14.92 -3.51
C ALA A 12 8.33 -13.71 -3.81
N ARG A 13 8.80 -13.58 -5.07
CA ARG A 13 9.60 -12.42 -5.51
C ARG A 13 8.79 -11.13 -5.41
N ARG A 14 7.52 -11.15 -5.79
CA ARG A 14 6.64 -9.98 -5.67
C ARG A 14 6.46 -9.58 -4.20
N GLY A 15 6.26 -10.53 -3.30
CA GLY A 15 6.20 -10.28 -1.85
C GLY A 15 7.46 -9.58 -1.31
N VAL A 16 8.66 -10.00 -1.73
CA VAL A 16 9.92 -9.33 -1.38
C VAL A 16 9.96 -7.89 -1.86
N VAL A 17 9.52 -7.64 -3.11
CA VAL A 17 9.49 -6.28 -3.67
C VAL A 17 8.51 -5.40 -2.89
N ILE A 18 7.31 -5.88 -2.60
CA ILE A 18 6.30 -5.14 -1.82
C ILE A 18 6.84 -4.79 -0.44
N SER A 19 7.39 -5.77 0.29
CA SER A 19 8.00 -5.57 1.61
C SER A 19 9.09 -4.50 1.58
N ARG A 20 9.96 -4.52 0.56
CA ARG A 20 10.99 -3.48 0.40
C ARG A 20 10.39 -2.08 0.19
N GLN A 21 9.35 -1.97 -0.63
CA GLN A 21 8.72 -0.67 -0.91
C GLN A 21 7.96 -0.13 0.30
N VAL A 22 7.22 -0.98 1.01
CA VAL A 22 6.56 -0.62 2.27
C VAL A 22 7.58 -0.09 3.28
N ASN A 23 8.65 -0.84 3.52
CA ASN A 23 9.70 -0.43 4.46
C ASN A 23 10.38 0.88 4.05
N ASN A 24 10.58 1.10 2.76
CA ASN A 24 11.13 2.36 2.25
C ASN A 24 10.20 3.55 2.55
N ILE A 25 8.90 3.42 2.25
CA ILE A 25 7.92 4.47 2.54
C ILE A 25 7.85 4.75 4.04
N LEU A 26 7.70 3.70 4.87
CA LEU A 26 7.62 3.86 6.33
C LEU A 26 8.90 4.44 6.93
N SER A 27 10.09 4.04 6.44
CA SER A 27 11.35 4.63 6.89
C SER A 27 11.46 6.11 6.53
N ARG A 28 10.93 6.55 5.38
CA ARG A 28 10.88 7.97 5.00
C ARG A 28 9.89 8.71 5.87
N TYR A 29 8.70 8.15 6.05
CA TYR A 29 7.64 8.70 6.88
C TYR A 29 8.13 9.04 8.29
N ARG A 30 8.86 8.12 8.94
CA ARG A 30 9.42 8.34 10.29
C ARG A 30 10.36 9.54 10.40
N ARG A 31 10.96 9.98 9.28
CA ARG A 31 11.88 11.13 9.21
C ARG A 31 11.20 12.43 8.78
N MET A 32 9.91 12.39 8.44
CA MET A 32 9.14 13.56 8.03
C MET A 32 8.77 14.41 9.25
N ASN A 33 8.54 15.71 9.03
CA ASN A 33 7.89 16.58 10.02
C ASN A 33 6.40 16.21 10.17
N ASP A 34 5.75 16.73 11.22
CA ASP A 34 4.38 16.34 11.57
C ASP A 34 3.35 16.72 10.49
N GLY A 35 3.53 17.87 9.82
CA GLY A 35 2.65 18.27 8.72
C GLY A 35 2.72 17.29 7.54
N ASN A 36 3.93 16.84 7.18
CA ASN A 36 4.12 15.87 6.11
C ASN A 36 3.61 14.48 6.51
N LYS A 37 3.83 14.07 7.76
CA LYS A 37 3.25 12.84 8.32
C LYS A 37 1.71 12.86 8.25
N TYR A 38 1.10 13.99 8.61
CA TYR A 38 -0.34 14.18 8.52
C TYR A 38 -0.84 13.94 7.09
N TRP A 39 -0.21 14.53 6.07
CA TRP A 39 -0.64 14.34 4.68
C TRP A 39 -0.52 12.89 4.20
N VAL A 40 0.55 12.18 4.57
CA VAL A 40 0.70 10.76 4.24
C VAL A 40 -0.39 9.93 4.91
N ARG A 41 -0.62 10.11 6.21
CA ARG A 41 -1.64 9.37 6.96
C ARG A 41 -3.04 9.67 6.43
N SER A 42 -3.37 10.94 6.26
CA SER A 42 -4.67 11.39 5.75
C SER A 42 -4.96 10.79 4.38
N ALA A 43 -4.01 10.83 3.44
CA ALA A 43 -4.21 10.24 2.12
C ALA A 43 -4.38 8.70 2.16
N PHE A 44 -3.74 8.01 3.10
CA PHE A 44 -3.98 6.58 3.30
C PHE A 44 -5.40 6.33 3.82
N VAL A 45 -5.78 7.01 4.91
CA VAL A 45 -7.05 6.79 5.62
C VAL A 45 -8.24 7.20 4.75
N THR A 46 -8.21 8.38 4.15
CA THR A 46 -9.30 8.86 3.29
C THR A 46 -9.57 7.90 2.14
N VAL A 47 -8.53 7.44 1.42
CA VAL A 47 -8.73 6.50 0.31
C VAL A 47 -9.22 5.15 0.81
N ARG A 48 -8.72 4.68 1.97
CA ARG A 48 -9.19 3.42 2.57
C ARG A 48 -10.67 3.51 2.93
N ASP A 49 -11.04 4.55 3.66
CA ASP A 49 -12.39 4.73 4.18
C ASP A 49 -13.40 4.96 3.03
N ASP A 50 -13.04 5.72 2.00
CA ASP A 50 -13.86 5.89 0.79
C ASP A 50 -14.15 4.54 0.12
N LEU A 51 -13.15 3.67 0.04
CA LEU A 51 -13.29 2.35 -0.55
C LEU A 51 -14.09 1.40 0.34
N GLU A 52 -13.87 1.42 1.65
CA GLU A 52 -14.62 0.59 2.60
C GLU A 52 -16.09 0.99 2.68
N ASN A 53 -16.39 2.29 2.58
CA ASN A 53 -17.74 2.80 2.44
C ASN A 53 -18.41 2.31 1.15
N GLN A 54 -17.66 2.22 0.05
CA GLN A 54 -18.21 1.80 -1.24
C GLN A 54 -18.35 0.28 -1.39
N PHE A 55 -17.43 -0.50 -0.82
CA PHE A 55 -17.27 -1.92 -1.14
C PHE A 55 -17.29 -2.84 0.09
N GLY A 56 -17.46 -2.32 1.29
CA GLY A 56 -17.34 -3.06 2.55
C GLY A 56 -15.89 -3.23 3.00
N SER A 57 -15.69 -3.92 4.13
CA SER A 57 -14.37 -4.11 4.75
C SER A 57 -13.35 -4.71 3.79
N ILE A 58 -12.14 -4.14 3.72
CA ILE A 58 -11.05 -4.64 2.87
C ILE A 58 -10.72 -6.11 3.18
N GLY A 59 -10.86 -6.53 4.44
CA GLY A 59 -10.60 -7.91 4.86
C GLY A 59 -11.40 -8.93 4.05
N GLU A 60 -12.66 -8.61 3.77
CA GLU A 60 -13.65 -9.49 3.13
C GLU A 60 -13.55 -9.50 1.59
N TRP A 61 -12.77 -8.58 1.01
CA TRP A 61 -12.70 -8.49 -0.44
C TRP A 61 -12.04 -9.72 -1.09
N PRO A 62 -12.55 -10.18 -2.24
CA PRO A 62 -11.87 -11.16 -3.07
C PRO A 62 -10.46 -10.71 -3.48
N ILE A 63 -9.55 -11.68 -3.65
CA ILE A 63 -8.15 -11.45 -4.04
C ILE A 63 -8.05 -10.60 -5.32
N ASP A 64 -8.86 -10.89 -6.33
CA ASP A 64 -8.82 -10.18 -7.61
C ASP A 64 -9.26 -8.72 -7.49
N ARG A 65 -10.21 -8.42 -6.59
CA ARG A 65 -10.60 -7.04 -6.29
C ARG A 65 -9.46 -6.29 -5.62
N LYS A 66 -8.82 -6.88 -4.60
CA LYS A 66 -7.65 -6.30 -3.94
C LYS A 66 -6.55 -5.95 -4.96
N LYS A 67 -6.22 -6.88 -5.87
CA LYS A 67 -5.22 -6.66 -6.94
C LYS A 67 -5.63 -5.55 -7.91
N THR A 68 -6.89 -5.54 -8.34
CA THR A 68 -7.39 -4.55 -9.31
C THR A 68 -7.37 -3.13 -8.73
N ILE A 69 -7.93 -2.97 -7.53
CA ILE A 69 -7.98 -1.69 -6.82
C ILE A 69 -6.57 -1.22 -6.46
N ALA A 70 -5.70 -2.11 -5.98
CA ALA A 70 -4.30 -1.79 -5.72
C ALA A 70 -3.61 -1.19 -6.95
N GLY A 71 -3.78 -1.79 -8.13
CA GLY A 71 -3.21 -1.28 -9.37
C GLY A 71 -3.74 0.12 -9.75
N GLN A 72 -5.04 0.35 -9.57
CA GLN A 72 -5.65 1.67 -9.82
C GLN A 72 -5.10 2.75 -8.87
N ILE A 73 -5.02 2.44 -7.57
CA ILE A 73 -4.46 3.35 -6.57
C ILE A 73 -2.99 3.64 -6.86
N MET A 74 -2.17 2.63 -7.19
CA MET A 74 -0.76 2.84 -7.51
C MET A 74 -0.59 3.75 -8.74
N LYS A 75 -1.43 3.58 -9.77
CA LYS A 75 -1.41 4.42 -10.95
C LYS A 75 -1.74 5.88 -10.59
N ALA A 76 -2.80 6.10 -9.81
CA ALA A 76 -3.18 7.43 -9.34
C ALA A 76 -2.08 8.07 -8.46
N ALA A 77 -1.51 7.30 -7.54
CA ALA A 77 -0.42 7.74 -6.67
C ALA A 77 0.82 8.16 -7.47
N LYS A 78 1.21 7.41 -8.50
CA LYS A 78 2.32 7.79 -9.39
C LYS A 78 2.05 9.10 -10.12
N THR A 79 0.84 9.29 -10.64
CA THR A 79 0.44 10.54 -11.30
C THR A 79 0.50 11.72 -10.31
N ALA A 80 -0.03 11.55 -9.11
CA ALA A 80 -0.01 12.57 -8.06
C ALA A 80 1.41 12.88 -7.57
N GLY A 81 2.25 11.87 -7.39
CA GLY A 81 3.65 12.01 -6.98
C GLY A 81 4.52 12.74 -8.00
N ASN A 82 4.19 12.65 -9.28
CA ASN A 82 4.86 13.37 -10.37
C ASN A 82 4.34 14.80 -10.57
N ASN A 83 3.27 15.20 -9.85
CA ASN A 83 2.71 16.55 -9.99
C ASN A 83 3.60 17.58 -9.29
N LEU A 84 4.31 18.41 -10.07
CA LEU A 84 5.23 19.43 -9.55
C LEU A 84 4.53 20.64 -8.91
N ALA A 85 3.21 20.80 -9.11
CA ALA A 85 2.48 22.01 -8.73
C ALA A 85 2.07 22.04 -7.24
N ALA A 86 1.98 20.89 -6.56
CA ALA A 86 1.50 20.83 -5.18
C ALA A 86 2.32 19.83 -4.34
N GLU A 87 3.09 20.37 -3.39
CA GLU A 87 3.92 19.57 -2.48
C GLU A 87 3.09 18.62 -1.61
N THR A 88 1.96 19.08 -1.07
CA THR A 88 1.05 18.26 -0.26
C THR A 88 0.47 17.08 -1.06
N THR A 89 0.14 17.29 -2.34
CA THR A 89 -0.30 16.23 -3.26
C THR A 89 0.79 15.18 -3.48
N ARG A 90 2.05 15.60 -3.65
CA ARG A 90 3.18 14.66 -3.80
C ARG A 90 3.45 13.87 -2.52
N ILE A 91 3.33 14.52 -1.37
CA ILE A 91 3.54 13.88 -0.07
C ILE A 91 2.42 12.87 0.18
N GLY A 92 1.15 13.28 0.02
CA GLY A 92 -0.02 12.42 0.17
C GLY A 92 -0.01 11.21 -0.77
N ALA A 93 0.59 11.33 -1.96
CA ALA A 93 0.76 10.20 -2.88
C ALA A 93 1.51 9.01 -2.24
N ASN A 94 2.39 9.24 -1.26
CA ASN A 94 3.04 8.14 -0.53
C ASN A 94 2.04 7.35 0.33
N GLY A 95 1.02 8.02 0.88
CA GLY A 95 -0.06 7.38 1.65
C GLY A 95 -0.91 6.48 0.76
N SER A 96 -1.34 6.99 -0.40
CA SER A 96 -2.08 6.18 -1.37
C SER A 96 -1.24 5.03 -1.93
N ALA A 97 0.05 5.26 -2.22
CA ALA A 97 0.96 4.20 -2.64
C ALA A 97 1.11 3.11 -1.56
N LEU A 98 1.17 3.50 -0.29
CA LEU A 98 1.24 2.57 0.84
C LEU A 98 -0.05 1.72 0.95
N LEU A 99 -1.23 2.32 0.76
CA LEU A 99 -2.50 1.58 0.71
C LEU A 99 -2.54 0.58 -0.45
N SER A 100 -2.06 0.98 -1.63
CA SER A 100 -1.94 0.06 -2.76
C SER A 100 -1.05 -1.15 -2.43
N LEU A 101 0.13 -0.92 -1.86
CA LEU A 101 1.06 -1.98 -1.47
C LEU A 101 0.47 -2.89 -0.39
N TYR A 102 -0.27 -2.32 0.56
CA TYR A 102 -1.01 -3.07 1.57
C TYR A 102 -2.07 -4.00 0.96
N LEU A 103 -2.84 -3.52 -0.01
CA LEU A 103 -3.82 -4.34 -0.73
C LEU A 103 -3.15 -5.46 -1.54
N GLU A 104 -2.02 -5.18 -2.21
CA GLU A 104 -1.26 -6.23 -2.90
C GLU A 104 -0.71 -7.27 -1.93
N ALA A 105 -0.20 -6.82 -0.78
CA ALA A 105 0.31 -7.70 0.27
C ALA A 105 -0.78 -8.65 0.80
N LYS A 106 -1.98 -8.14 1.10
CA LYS A 106 -3.15 -8.94 1.53
C LYS A 106 -3.70 -9.86 0.42
N ALA A 107 -3.22 -9.73 -0.81
CA ALA A 107 -3.66 -10.50 -1.97
C ALA A 107 -2.63 -11.54 -2.45
N LEU A 108 -1.49 -11.67 -1.75
CA LEU A 108 -0.40 -12.57 -2.11
C LEU A 108 -0.13 -13.60 -1.01
N PRO A 109 0.03 -14.89 -1.35
CA PRO A 109 0.56 -15.86 -0.42
C PRO A 109 2.06 -15.64 -0.24
N GLY A 110 2.53 -15.57 1.01
CA GLY A 110 3.98 -15.59 1.31
C GLY A 110 4.38 -14.74 2.50
N ALA A 111 5.37 -15.22 3.26
CA ALA A 111 5.84 -14.59 4.49
C ALA A 111 6.21 -13.10 4.31
N LYS A 112 6.88 -12.75 3.21
CA LYS A 112 7.27 -11.35 2.95
C LYS A 112 6.10 -10.42 2.64
N ALA A 113 5.05 -10.93 1.99
CA ALA A 113 3.83 -10.16 1.78
C ALA A 113 3.10 -9.97 3.11
N LEU A 114 3.03 -11.02 3.94
CA LEU A 114 2.45 -10.93 5.28
C LEU A 114 3.17 -9.91 6.17
N GLU A 115 4.50 -10.00 6.28
CA GLU A 115 5.32 -9.02 7.02
C GLU A 115 5.07 -7.58 6.54
N ALA A 116 4.88 -7.38 5.23
CA ALA A 116 4.59 -6.06 4.67
C ALA A 116 3.20 -5.54 5.09
N ALA A 117 2.19 -6.41 5.12
CA ALA A 117 0.86 -6.05 5.59
C ALA A 117 0.87 -5.72 7.08
N GLU A 118 1.50 -6.56 7.90
CA GLU A 118 1.64 -6.36 9.35
C GLU A 118 2.39 -5.06 9.68
N ALA A 119 3.44 -4.72 8.92
CA ALA A 119 4.17 -3.46 9.11
C ALA A 119 3.28 -2.22 8.87
N VAL A 120 2.35 -2.30 7.92
CA VAL A 120 1.38 -1.21 7.66
C VAL A 120 0.32 -1.15 8.76
N GLU A 121 -0.17 -2.30 9.21
CA GLU A 121 -1.16 -2.38 10.30
C GLU A 121 -0.59 -1.85 11.61
N GLN A 122 0.65 -2.22 11.95
CA GLN A 122 1.35 -1.69 13.11
C GLN A 122 1.54 -0.18 13.02
N TRP A 123 1.99 0.32 11.85
CA TRP A 123 2.12 1.76 11.63
C TRP A 123 0.79 2.50 11.80
N LEU A 124 -0.32 1.96 11.30
CA LEU A 124 -1.64 2.56 11.50
C LEU A 124 -2.07 2.57 12.97
N ALA A 125 -1.76 1.51 13.72
CA ALA A 125 -2.05 1.43 15.14
C ALA A 125 -1.24 2.45 15.95
N ASP A 126 0.05 2.63 15.61
CA ASP A 126 0.94 3.58 16.28
C ASP A 126 0.54 5.05 16.06
N GLU A 127 -0.12 5.34 14.93
CA GLU A 127 -0.53 6.70 14.54
C GLU A 127 -2.02 6.99 14.84
N SER A 128 -2.75 6.04 15.43
CA SER A 128 -4.17 6.18 15.83
C SER A 128 -4.34 7.00 17.09
#